data_AF-A0A973FB95-F1
#
_entry.id   AF-A0A973FB95-F1
#
_cell.length_a   1.000
_cell.length_b   1.000
_cell.length_c   1.000
_cell.angle_alpha   90.00
_cell.angle_beta   90.00
_cell.angle_gamma   90.00
#
_symmetry.space_group_name_H-M   'P 1'
#
loop_
_entity.id
_entity.type
_entity.pdbx_description
1 polymer ?
#
loop_
_entity_poly.entity_id
_entity_poly.type
_entity_poly.pdbx_seq_one_letter_code
_entity_poly.pdbx_strand_id
1 'polypeptide(L)'
;TYEALSNFLYVQLHSSISMAPDGKSIITIRLRGNNPDFQGGRLVEMNINVEQNLLDLLRSLSISSGIEQIISEKAVLKKKK
;
A
#
# COMPACT_ATOMS: atom_id res chain seq x y z
N THR A 1 -9.81 -13.54 7.47
CA THR A 1 -8.44 -13.03 7.24
C THR A 1 -8.37 -11.51 7.24
N TYR A 2 -9.22 -10.80 6.51
CA TYR A 2 -9.25 -9.32 6.50
C TYR A 2 -9.50 -8.71 7.89
N GLU A 3 -10.35 -9.35 8.70
CA GLU A 3 -10.64 -8.97 10.09
C GLU A 3 -9.41 -8.99 11.00
N ALA A 4 -8.40 -9.81 10.71
CA ALA A 4 -7.17 -9.81 11.49
C ALA A 4 -6.34 -8.53 11.24
N LEU A 5 -6.54 -7.85 10.11
CA LEU A 5 -5.75 -6.68 9.68
C LEU A 5 -6.40 -5.33 10.02
N SER A 6 -7.73 -5.28 10.22
CA SER A 6 -8.47 -4.03 10.39
C SER A 6 -8.07 -3.21 11.63
N ASN A 7 -7.70 -3.88 12.73
CA ASN A 7 -7.17 -3.28 13.95
C ASN A 7 -5.89 -4.02 14.41
N PHE A 8 -4.97 -4.25 13.48
CA PHE A 8 -3.74 -4.98 13.78
C PHE A 8 -2.70 -4.07 14.44
N LEU A 9 -2.36 -4.40 15.68
CA LEU A 9 -1.29 -3.76 16.45
C LEU A 9 0.01 -4.54 16.21
N TYR A 10 0.87 -4.02 15.36
CA TYR A 10 2.16 -4.65 15.08
C TYR A 10 3.16 -4.39 16.21
N VAL A 11 3.95 -5.41 16.52
CA VAL A 11 5.12 -5.30 17.41
C VAL A 11 6.43 -5.39 16.62
N GLN A 12 6.38 -5.99 15.43
CA GLN A 12 7.52 -6.06 14.53
C GLN A 12 7.04 -6.00 13.07
N LEU A 13 7.70 -5.15 12.30
CA LEU A 13 7.57 -5.07 10.85
C LEU A 13 8.96 -5.18 10.23
N HIS A 14 9.15 -6.16 9.36
CA HIS A 14 10.30 -6.24 8.47
C HIS A 14 9.79 -6.22 7.04
N SER A 15 10.39 -5.36 6.22
CA SER A 15 10.06 -5.28 4.80
C SER A 15 11.34 -5.23 3.98
N SER A 16 11.34 -5.96 2.87
CA SER A 16 12.41 -5.95 1.90
C SER A 16 11.83 -5.91 0.50
N ILE A 17 12.50 -5.22 -0.40
CA ILE A 17 12.16 -5.18 -1.81
C ILE A 17 13.33 -5.66 -2.65
N SER A 18 13.02 -6.52 -3.62
CA SER A 18 13.91 -6.86 -4.71
C SER A 18 13.24 -6.46 -6.01
N MET A 19 13.96 -5.73 -6.86
CA MET A 19 13.44 -5.22 -8.13
C MET A 19 14.43 -5.52 -9.26
N ALA A 20 13.93 -6.12 -10.33
CA ALA A 20 14.66 -6.30 -11.57
C ALA A 20 14.64 -5.01 -12.41
N PRO A 21 15.57 -4.82 -13.37
CA PRO A 21 15.62 -3.62 -14.21
C PRO A 21 14.36 -3.37 -15.05
N ASP A 22 13.58 -4.41 -15.36
CA ASP A 22 12.29 -4.31 -16.07
C ASP A 22 11.12 -3.85 -15.17
N GLY A 23 11.39 -3.61 -13.88
CA GLY A 23 10.42 -3.15 -12.90
C GLY A 23 9.70 -4.28 -12.16
N LYS A 24 9.86 -5.55 -12.55
CA LYS A 24 9.32 -6.68 -11.78
C LYS A 24 9.92 -6.67 -10.39
N SER A 25 9.04 -6.63 -9.40
CA SER A 25 9.40 -6.42 -8.01
C SER A 25 8.73 -7.47 -7.14
N ILE A 26 9.50 -7.99 -6.19
CA ILE A 26 9.01 -8.81 -5.09
C ILE A 26 9.18 -7.99 -3.81
N ILE A 27 8.06 -7.70 -3.16
CA ILE A 27 8.02 -7.04 -1.85
C ILE A 27 7.67 -8.09 -0.82
N THR A 28 8.59 -8.37 0.09
CA THR A 28 8.38 -9.30 1.20
C THR A 28 8.13 -8.52 2.47
N ILE A 29 7.01 -8.79 3.13
CA ILE A 29 6.59 -8.17 4.37
C ILE A 29 6.41 -9.26 5.41
N ARG A 30 7.12 -9.14 6.54
CA ARG A 30 6.93 -9.95 7.74
C ARG A 30 6.37 -9.07 8.84
N LEU A 31 5.17 -9.40 9.28
CA LEU A 31 4.42 -8.69 10.31
C LEU A 31 4.20 -9.63 11.48
N ARG A 32 4.56 -9.19 12.68
CA ARG A 32 4.20 -9.86 13.92
C ARG A 32 3.46 -8.89 14.80
N GLY A 33 2.37 -9.35 15.40
CA GLY A 33 1.49 -8.52 16.20
C GLY A 33 0.22 -9.25 16.55
N ASN A 34 -0.80 -8.51 16.96
CA ASN A 34 -2.10 -9.06 17.27
C ASN A 34 -3.19 -8.06 16.89
N ASN A 35 -4.40 -8.56 16.64
CA ASN A 35 -5.59 -7.73 16.62
C ASN A 35 -6.43 -8.10 17.87
N PRO A 36 -6.59 -7.19 18.85
CA PRO A 36 -7.40 -7.43 20.05
C PRO A 36 -8.83 -7.91 19.76
N ASP A 37 -9.41 -7.45 18.66
CA ASP A 37 -10.78 -7.74 18.24
C ASP A 37 -10.89 -9.07 17.46
N PHE A 38 -9.77 -9.75 17.21
CA PHE A 38 -9.70 -10.96 16.41
C PHE A 38 -9.17 -12.14 17.22
N GLN A 39 -9.95 -13.23 17.28
CA GLN A 39 -9.59 -14.48 17.97
C GLN A 39 -8.96 -14.28 19.37
N GLY A 40 -9.52 -13.36 20.15
CA GLY A 40 -9.09 -13.08 21.51
C GLY A 40 -7.71 -12.44 21.62
N GLY A 41 -7.27 -11.66 20.62
CA GLY A 41 -5.99 -10.95 20.68
C GLY A 41 -4.78 -11.87 20.49
N ARG A 42 -4.96 -13.06 19.91
CA ARG A 42 -3.88 -14.00 19.66
C ARG A 42 -2.77 -13.34 18.82
N LEU A 43 -1.51 -13.61 19.20
CA LEU A 43 -0.35 -13.26 18.38
C LEU A 43 -0.42 -13.95 17.03
N VAL A 44 -0.31 -13.16 15.96
CA VAL A 44 -0.30 -13.59 14.57
C VAL A 44 1.03 -13.17 13.96
N GLU A 45 1.60 -14.08 13.17
CA GLU A 45 2.72 -13.79 12.28
C GLU A 45 2.24 -13.92 10.84
N MET A 46 2.41 -12.86 10.07
CA MET A 46 1.98 -12.78 8.67
C MET A 46 3.20 -12.55 7.80
N ASN A 47 3.36 -13.44 6.82
CA ASN A 47 4.41 -13.38 5.82
C ASN A 47 3.74 -13.19 4.46
N ILE A 48 3.87 -12.00 3.90
CA ILE A 48 3.21 -11.57 2.68
C ILE A 48 4.30 -11.33 1.63
N ASN A 49 4.15 -11.96 0.47
CA ASN A 49 4.92 -11.63 -0.72
C ASN A 49 3.99 -10.99 -1.73
N VAL A 50 4.37 -9.81 -2.21
CA VAL A 50 3.65 -9.09 -3.25
C VAL A 50 4.53 -9.04 -4.49
N GLU A 51 4.04 -9.61 -5.59
CA GLU A 51 4.70 -9.60 -6.88
C GLU A 51 3.98 -8.62 -7.81
N GLN A 52 4.64 -7.51 -8.16
CA GLN A 52 4.09 -6.49 -9.03
C GLN A 52 5.19 -5.80 -9.85
N ASN A 53 4.81 -5.10 -10.92
CA ASN A 53 5.72 -4.15 -11.55
C ASN A 53 5.64 -2.82 -10.81
N LEU A 54 6.59 -2.57 -9.90
CA LEU A 54 6.58 -1.35 -9.08
C LEU A 54 6.77 -0.10 -9.93
N LEU A 55 7.55 -0.19 -11.00
CA LEU A 55 7.79 0.93 -11.89
C LEU A 55 6.50 1.36 -12.61
N ASP A 56 5.72 0.40 -13.09
CA ASP A 56 4.41 0.67 -13.71
C ASP A 56 3.39 1.18 -12.69
N LEU A 57 3.41 0.66 -11.45
CA LEU A 57 2.55 1.17 -10.38
C LEU A 57 2.84 2.64 -10.08
N LEU A 58 4.12 3.01 -9.91
CA LEU A 58 4.52 4.39 -9.66
C LEU A 58 4.16 5.32 -10.83
N ARG A 59 4.32 4.86 -12.08
CA ARG A 59 3.85 5.59 -13.27
C ARG A 59 2.34 5.82 -13.22
N SER A 60 1.56 4.77 -12.93
CA SER A 60 0.10 4.85 -12.82
C SER A 60 -0.35 5.85 -11.75
N LEU A 61 0.26 5.79 -10.56
CA LEU A 61 0.00 6.74 -9.47
C LEU A 61 0.33 8.19 -9.87
N SER A 62 1.48 8.39 -10.54
CA SER A 62 1.89 9.72 -11.02
C SER A 62 0.89 10.27 -12.04
N ILE A 63 0.42 9.45 -12.99
CA ILE A 63 -0.61 9.83 -13.96
C ILE A 63 -1.91 10.22 -13.24
N SER A 64 -2.35 9.43 -12.26
CA SER A 64 -3.56 9.75 -11.48
C SER A 64 -3.45 11.11 -10.79
N SER A 65 -2.33 11.37 -10.12
CA SER A 65 -2.08 12.67 -9.45
C SER A 65 -2.06 13.84 -10.44
N GLY A 66 -1.47 13.64 -11.63
CA GLY A 66 -1.46 14.67 -12.67
C GLY A 66 -2.86 14.97 -13.20
N ILE A 67 -3.69 13.94 -13.39
CA ILE A 67 -5.10 14.10 -13.79
C ILE A 67 -5.88 14.84 -12.70
N GLU A 68 -5.73 14.45 -11.44
CA GLU A 68 -6.38 15.12 -10.29
C GLU A 68 -6.00 16.60 -10.22
N GLN A 69 -4.73 16.92 -10.44
CA GLN A 69 -4.25 18.30 -10.46
C GLN A 69 -4.89 19.11 -11.60
N ILE A 70 -4.91 18.58 -12.83
CA ILE A 70 -5.51 19.26 -13.99
C ILE A 70 -7.02 19.51 -13.75
N ILE A 71 -7.72 18.54 -13.16
CA ILE A 71 -9.14 18.68 -12.83
C ILE A 71 -9.33 19.79 -11.78
N SER A 72 -8.50 19.78 -10.73
CA SER A 72 -8.52 20.77 -9.65
C SER A 72 -8.27 22.19 -10.18
N GLU A 73 -7.25 22.37 -11.02
CA GLU A 73 -6.92 23.66 -11.65
C GLU A 73 -8.08 24.17 -12.53
N LYS A 74 -8.65 23.31 -13.37
CA LYS A 74 -9.81 23.66 -14.21
C LYS A 74 -11.06 24.02 -13.38
N ALA A 75 -11.28 23.34 -12.26
CA ALA A 75 -12.39 23.63 -11.35
C ALA A 75 -12.22 25.01 -10.68
N VAL A 76 -10.99 25.37 -10.29
CA VAL A 76 -10.68 26.72 -9.76
C VAL A 76 -10.87 27.80 -10.82
N LEU A 77 -10.43 27.57 -12.06
CA LEU A 77 -10.59 28.53 -13.16
C LEU A 77 -12.06 28.77 -13.53
N LYS A 78 -12.91 27.73 -13.48
CA LYS A 78 -14.36 27.87 -13.71
C LYS A 78 -15.08 28.68 -12.63
N LYS A 79 -14.63 28.63 -11.38
CA LYS A 79 -15.24 29.43 -10.28
C LYS A 79 -14.88 30.92 -10.34
N LYS A 80 -13.87 31.31 -11.11
CA LYS A 80 -13.44 32.70 -11.30
C LYS A 80 -14.11 33.39 -12.51
N LYS A 81 -14.94 32.68 -13.26
CA LYS A 81 -15.79 33.21 -14.34
C LYS A 81 -17.24 33.21 -13.87
#